data_AF-A0A959ZW45-F1
#
_entry.id   AF-A0A959ZW45-F1
#
_cell.length_a   1.000
_cell.length_b   1.000
_cell.length_c   1.000
_cell.angle_alpha   90.00
_cell.angle_beta   90.00
_cell.angle_gamma   90.00
#
_symmetry.space_group_name_H-M   'P 1'
#
loop_
_entity.id
_entity.type
_entity.pdbx_description
1 polymer ?
#
loop_
_entity_poly.entity_id
_entity_poly.type
_entity_poly.pdbx_seq_one_letter_code
_entity_poly.pdbx_strand_id
1 'polypeptide(L)'
;MAEPIPPDVTERTALAGERTLLAWWRTGLASLAVAIAVGRVVPELASTRTVWPYTLMGVAYAVYGIALIVYGSARGRDVALAAQRGELSATRPAVMRWMAIAGIVLGLGTVGLIVIG
;
A
#
# COMPACT_ATOMS: atom_id res chain seq x y z
N MET A 1 -13.14 26.59 30.94
CA MET A 1 -13.35 26.75 29.48
C MET A 1 -12.11 26.22 28.80
N ALA A 2 -12.23 25.22 27.92
CA ALA A 2 -11.10 24.80 27.10
C ALA A 2 -10.82 25.90 26.07
N GLU A 3 -9.57 26.33 25.95
CA GLU A 3 -9.12 27.23 24.88
C GLU A 3 -9.45 26.57 23.52
N PRO A 4 -10.11 27.26 22.58
CA PRO A 4 -10.31 26.73 21.24
C PRO A 4 -8.96 26.49 20.57
N ILE A 5 -8.76 25.30 19.99
CA ILE A 5 -7.50 24.96 19.30
C ILE A 5 -7.29 25.96 18.15
N PRO A 6 -6.10 26.60 18.07
CA PRO A 6 -5.86 27.60 17.06
C PRO A 6 -5.91 26.99 15.64
N PRO A 7 -6.38 27.75 14.64
CA PRO A 7 -6.72 27.24 13.31
C PRO A 7 -5.52 26.63 12.56
N ASP A 8 -4.31 27.12 12.82
CA ASP A 8 -3.05 26.62 12.26
C ASP A 8 -2.77 25.14 12.61
N VAL A 9 -3.14 24.73 13.82
CA VAL A 9 -2.98 23.34 14.28
C VAL A 9 -3.91 22.40 13.51
N THR A 10 -5.10 22.87 13.16
CA THR A 10 -6.09 22.11 12.39
C THR A 10 -5.65 21.94 10.93
N GLU A 11 -5.14 23.00 10.30
CA GLU A 11 -4.62 22.90 8.92
C GLU A 11 -3.39 21.97 8.84
N ARG A 12 -2.46 22.08 9.79
CA ARG A 12 -1.25 21.24 9.82
C ARG A 12 -1.57 19.76 9.98
N THR A 13 -2.59 19.41 10.77
CA THR A 13 -3.02 18.02 10.96
C THR A 13 -3.74 17.47 9.73
N ALA A 14 -4.55 18.27 9.04
CA ALA A 14 -5.15 17.91 7.76
C ALA A 14 -4.09 17.60 6.69
N LEU A 15 -3.11 18.49 6.52
CA LEU A 15 -1.99 18.30 5.57
C LEU A 15 -1.13 17.07 5.89
N ALA A 16 -1.00 16.70 7.17
CA ALA A 16 -0.33 15.46 7.55
C ALA A 16 -1.12 14.21 7.13
N GLY A 17 -2.45 14.27 7.23
CA GLY A 17 -3.35 13.21 6.77
C GLY A 17 -3.27 13.00 5.25
N GLU A 18 -3.34 14.09 4.48
CA GLU A 18 -3.21 14.05 3.02
C GLU A 18 -1.87 13.47 2.57
N ARG A 19 -0.76 13.87 3.20
CA ARG A 19 0.56 13.29 2.91
C ARG A 19 0.63 11.79 3.17
N THR A 20 -0.03 11.33 4.23
CA THR A 20 -0.11 9.90 4.53
C THR A 20 -0.92 9.17 3.48
N LEU A 21 -2.06 9.72 3.04
CA LEU A 21 -2.88 9.17 1.96
C LEU A 21 -2.08 9.06 0.65
N LEU A 22 -1.36 10.11 0.26
CA LEU A 22 -0.53 10.11 -0.94
C LEU A 22 0.62 9.10 -0.86
N ALA A 23 1.15 8.84 0.33
CA ALA A 23 2.13 7.78 0.54
C ALA A 23 1.56 6.38 0.27
N TRP A 24 0.33 6.10 0.72
CA TRP A 24 -0.37 4.83 0.40
C TRP A 24 -0.63 4.70 -1.10
N TRP A 25 -1.06 5.78 -1.75
CA TRP A 25 -1.28 5.80 -3.19
C TRP A 25 0.01 5.53 -3.97
N ARG A 26 1.07 6.26 -3.64
CA ARG A 26 2.39 6.10 -4.29
C ARG A 26 2.94 4.68 -4.14
N THR A 27 2.85 4.10 -2.95
CA THR A 27 3.31 2.72 -2.72
C THR A 27 2.44 1.69 -3.43
N GLY A 28 1.13 1.90 -3.47
CA GLY A 28 0.21 1.07 -4.25
C GLY A 28 0.49 1.10 -5.75
N LEU A 29 0.66 2.30 -6.33
CA LEU A 29 1.01 2.47 -7.75
C LEU A 29 2.37 1.84 -8.08
N ALA A 30 3.38 1.98 -7.21
CA ALA A 30 4.66 1.31 -7.37
C ALA A 30 4.50 -0.22 -7.39
N SER A 31 3.67 -0.78 -6.50
CA SER A 31 3.36 -2.21 -6.49
C SER A 31 2.67 -2.67 -7.78
N LEU A 32 1.78 -1.86 -8.36
CA LEU A 32 1.16 -2.15 -9.66
C LEU A 32 2.20 -2.13 -10.80
N ALA A 33 3.16 -1.21 -10.77
CA ALA A 33 4.25 -1.21 -11.75
C ALA A 33 5.11 -2.48 -11.64
N VAL A 34 5.42 -2.92 -10.41
CA VAL A 34 6.14 -4.19 -10.16
C VAL A 34 5.32 -5.39 -10.64
N ALA A 35 3.99 -5.37 -10.46
CA ALA A 35 3.11 -6.43 -10.96
C ALA A 35 3.25 -6.64 -12.47
N ILE A 36 3.29 -5.55 -13.24
CA ILE A 36 3.47 -5.59 -14.69
C ILE A 36 4.89 -6.07 -15.03
N ALA A 37 5.90 -5.52 -14.35
CA ALA A 37 7.29 -5.86 -14.58
C ALA A 37 7.54 -7.37 -14.36
N VAL A 38 7.17 -7.89 -13.20
CA VAL A 38 7.39 -9.30 -12.86
C VAL A 38 6.46 -10.20 -13.66
N GLY A 39 5.18 -9.84 -13.82
CA GLY A 39 4.16 -10.70 -14.42
C GLY A 39 4.27 -10.89 -15.93
N ARG A 40 4.86 -9.92 -16.65
CA ARG A 40 4.94 -9.95 -18.12
C ARG A 40 6.31 -9.60 -18.66
N VAL A 41 6.93 -8.53 -18.18
CA VAL A 41 8.17 -8.01 -18.76
C VAL A 41 9.33 -8.99 -18.54
N VAL A 42 9.55 -9.45 -17.30
CA VAL A 42 10.64 -10.38 -16.96
C VAL A 42 10.58 -11.70 -17.76
N PRO A 43 9.46 -12.47 -17.77
CA PRO A 43 9.44 -13.74 -18.49
C PRO A 43 9.56 -13.58 -20.01
N GLU A 44 9.09 -12.47 -20.56
CA GLU A 44 9.26 -12.16 -22.00
C GLU A 44 10.73 -11.91 -22.34
N LEU A 45 11.45 -11.14 -21.51
CA LEU A 45 12.89 -10.89 -21.68
C LEU A 45 13.74 -12.15 -21.46
N ALA A 46 13.40 -12.97 -20.47
CA ALA A 46 14.16 -14.17 -20.12
C ALA A 46 13.90 -15.37 -21.06
N SER A 47 12.92 -15.27 -21.97
CA SER A 47 12.50 -16.38 -22.84
C SER A 47 12.23 -17.68 -22.08
N THR A 48 11.78 -17.58 -20.83
CA THR A 48 11.64 -18.70 -19.92
C THR A 48 10.47 -19.60 -20.35
N ARG A 49 10.70 -20.91 -20.39
CA ARG A 49 9.65 -21.89 -20.76
C ARG A 49 8.50 -21.96 -19.74
N THR A 50 8.76 -21.56 -18.49
CA THR A 50 7.84 -21.65 -17.35
C THR A 50 7.40 -20.26 -16.89
N VAL A 51 6.28 -19.75 -17.44
CA VAL A 51 5.81 -18.37 -17.23
C VAL A 51 4.84 -18.22 -16.04
N TRP A 52 4.23 -19.32 -15.60
CA TRP A 52 3.20 -19.29 -14.56
C TRP A 52 3.65 -18.67 -13.21
N PRO A 53 4.90 -18.86 -12.72
CA PRO A 53 5.30 -18.33 -11.42
C PRO A 53 5.41 -16.80 -11.44
N TYR A 54 5.93 -16.24 -12.54
CA TYR A 54 5.99 -14.82 -12.81
C TYR A 54 4.58 -14.21 -12.85
N THR A 55 3.66 -14.87 -13.57
CA THR A 55 2.25 -14.43 -13.64
C THR A 55 1.60 -14.41 -12.27
N LEU A 56 1.78 -15.47 -11.46
CA LEU A 56 1.24 -15.54 -10.10
C LEU A 56 1.80 -14.41 -9.23
N MET A 57 3.11 -14.16 -9.30
CA MET A 57 3.75 -13.08 -8.55
C MET A 57 3.24 -11.70 -8.98
N GLY A 58 3.07 -11.49 -10.28
CA GLY A 58 2.48 -10.27 -10.83
C GLY A 58 1.06 -10.04 -10.29
N VAL A 59 0.20 -11.06 -10.31
CA VAL A 59 -1.15 -10.97 -9.71
C VAL A 59 -1.08 -10.64 -8.22
N ALA A 60 -0.15 -11.25 -7.48
CA ALA A 60 -0.02 -11.02 -6.05
C ALA A 60 0.43 -9.56 -5.74
N TYR A 61 1.36 -8.99 -6.51
CA TYR A 61 1.69 -7.56 -6.42
C TYR A 61 0.53 -6.65 -6.83
N ALA A 62 -0.28 -7.05 -7.81
CA ALA A 62 -1.44 -6.27 -8.23
C ALA A 62 -2.48 -6.20 -7.11
N VAL A 63 -2.80 -7.34 -6.50
CA VAL A 63 -3.71 -7.43 -5.34
C VAL A 63 -3.15 -6.62 -4.17
N TYR A 64 -1.86 -6.73 -3.87
CA TYR A 64 -1.22 -5.96 -2.81
C TYR A 64 -1.29 -4.44 -3.07
N GLY A 65 -1.01 -4.00 -4.29
CA GLY A 65 -1.11 -2.59 -4.69
C GLY A 65 -2.53 -2.03 -4.57
N ILE A 66 -3.53 -2.78 -5.03
CA ILE A 66 -4.95 -2.42 -4.88
C ILE A 66 -5.31 -2.34 -3.40
N ALA A 67 -4.89 -3.31 -2.58
CA ALA A 67 -5.14 -3.30 -1.14
C ALA A 67 -4.53 -2.07 -0.44
N LEU A 68 -3.33 -1.65 -0.82
CA LEU A 68 -2.68 -0.42 -0.32
C LEU A 68 -3.52 0.83 -0.64
N ILE A 69 -3.98 0.97 -1.89
CA ILE A 69 -4.77 2.13 -2.33
C ILE A 69 -6.13 2.15 -1.62
N VAL A 70 -6.82 1.01 -1.56
CA VAL A 70 -8.13 0.88 -0.92
C VAL A 70 -8.02 1.14 0.58
N TYR A 71 -7.05 0.52 1.26
CA TYR A 71 -6.86 0.72 2.70
C TYR A 71 -6.48 2.16 3.03
N GLY A 72 -5.55 2.77 2.30
CA GLY A 72 -5.17 4.17 2.48
C GLY A 72 -6.36 5.10 2.32
N SER A 73 -7.18 4.87 1.30
CA SER A 73 -8.37 5.70 1.00
C SER A 73 -9.49 5.52 2.03
N ALA A 74 -9.78 4.28 2.44
CA ALA A 74 -10.75 3.99 3.49
C ALA A 74 -10.30 4.59 4.84
N ARG A 75 -9.02 4.42 5.19
CA ARG A 75 -8.44 4.96 6.43
C ARG A 75 -8.48 6.48 6.46
N GLY A 76 -8.18 7.15 5.34
CA GLY A 76 -8.28 8.61 5.24
C GLY A 76 -9.70 9.10 5.52
N ARG A 77 -10.71 8.40 4.98
CA ARG A 77 -12.13 8.70 5.23
C ARG A 77 -12.54 8.46 6.68
N ASP A 78 -12.15 7.33 7.26
CA ASP A 78 -12.46 6.99 8.66
C ASP A 78 -11.88 8.00 9.64
N VAL A 79 -10.65 8.46 9.38
CA VAL A 79 -9.99 9.49 10.20
C VAL A 79 -10.69 10.83 10.06
N ALA A 80 -11.07 11.23 8.83
CA ALA A 80 -11.81 12.46 8.61
C ALA A 80 -13.19 12.45 9.30
N LEU A 81 -13.91 11.33 9.23
CA LEU A 81 -15.21 11.15 9.88
C LEU A 81 -15.10 11.12 11.42
N ALA A 82 -14.07 10.47 11.96
CA ALA A 82 -13.82 10.45 13.41
C ALA A 82 -13.44 11.85 13.92
N ALA A 83 -12.62 12.58 13.18
CA ALA A 83 -12.24 13.95 13.52
C ALA A 83 -13.45 14.91 13.56
N GLN A 84 -14.41 14.77 12.62
CA GLN A 84 -15.66 15.53 12.64
C GLN A 84 -16.52 15.24 13.88
N ARG A 85 -16.40 14.04 14.47
CA ARG A 85 -17.09 13.64 15.70
C ARG A 85 -16.30 13.96 16.98
N GLY A 86 -15.09 14.52 16.87
CA GLY A 86 -14.20 14.75 18.01
C GLY A 86 -13.57 13.46 18.57
N GLU A 87 -13.58 12.37 17.81
CA GLU A 87 -13.10 11.05 18.23
C GLU A 87 -11.72 10.73 17.63
N LEU A 88 -10.88 10.02 18.40
CA LEU A 88 -9.62 9.47 17.91
C LEU A 88 -9.87 8.12 17.22
N SER A 89 -9.52 8.01 15.94
CA SER A 89 -9.65 6.75 15.21
C SER A 89 -8.51 5.79 15.58
N ALA A 90 -8.80 4.75 16.37
CA ALA A 90 -7.81 3.74 16.74
C ALA A 90 -7.31 2.96 15.50
N THR A 91 -5.99 2.96 15.28
CA THR A 91 -5.38 2.16 14.21
C THR A 91 -5.47 0.69 14.58
N ARG A 92 -5.90 -0.18 13.63
CA ARG A 92 -5.91 -1.63 13.83
C ARG A 92 -4.50 -2.20 13.55
N PRO A 93 -3.70 -2.55 14.57
CA PRO A 93 -2.29 -2.94 14.38
C PRO A 93 -2.11 -4.23 13.58
N ALA A 94 -3.13 -5.10 13.56
CA ALA A 94 -3.09 -6.37 12.84
C ALA A 94 -3.02 -6.17 11.32
N VAL A 95 -3.79 -5.23 10.75
CA VAL A 95 -3.82 -5.00 9.30
C VAL A 95 -2.47 -4.51 8.79
N MET A 96 -1.86 -3.57 9.50
CA MET A 96 -0.56 -3.01 9.15
C MET A 96 0.55 -4.06 9.23
N ARG A 97 0.49 -4.96 10.23
CA ARG A 97 1.42 -6.09 10.36
C ARG A 97 1.27 -7.07 9.19
N TRP A 98 0.04 -7.40 8.80
CA TRP A 98 -0.21 -8.28 7.65
C TRP A 98 0.29 -7.71 6.33
N MET A 99 0.08 -6.41 6.10
CA MET A 99 0.61 -5.75 4.89
C MET A 99 2.14 -5.78 4.85
N ALA A 100 2.81 -5.52 5.98
CA ALA A 100 4.26 -5.61 6.06
C ALA A 100 4.78 -7.03 5.76
N ILE A 101 4.17 -8.05 6.36
CA ILE A 101 4.52 -9.46 6.10
C ILE A 101 4.29 -9.81 4.63
N ALA A 102 3.14 -9.43 4.06
CA ALA A 102 2.82 -9.68 2.66
C ALA A 102 3.85 -9.03 1.71
N GLY A 103 4.23 -7.78 1.97
CA GLY A 103 5.27 -7.09 1.19
C GLY A 103 6.63 -7.80 1.24
N ILE A 104 7.04 -8.29 2.42
CA ILE A 104 8.28 -9.06 2.58
C ILE A 104 8.21 -10.37 1.80
N VAL A 105 7.11 -11.11 1.92
CA VAL A 105 6.91 -12.39 1.22
C VAL A 105 6.96 -12.20 -0.30
N LEU A 106 6.32 -11.16 -0.82
CA LEU A 106 6.36 -10.82 -2.26
C LEU A 106 7.79 -10.48 -2.72
N GLY A 107 8.51 -9.68 -1.93
CA GLY A 107 9.91 -9.33 -2.22
C GLY A 107 10.81 -10.56 -2.27
N LEU A 108 10.74 -11.42 -1.25
CA LEU A 108 11.51 -12.66 -1.20
C LEU A 108 11.13 -13.63 -2.32
N GLY A 109 9.84 -13.75 -2.63
CA GLY A 109 9.36 -14.58 -3.74
C GLY A 109 9.90 -14.10 -5.09
N THR A 110 9.97 -12.79 -5.30
CA THR A 110 10.55 -12.20 -6.52
C THR A 110 12.04 -12.48 -6.64
N VAL A 111 12.80 -12.32 -5.55
CA VAL A 111 14.23 -12.67 -5.53
C VAL A 111 14.43 -14.15 -5.83
N GLY A 112 13.63 -15.03 -5.22
CA GLY A 112 13.69 -16.47 -5.50
C GLY A 112 13.42 -16.80 -6.96
N LEU A 113 12.43 -16.14 -7.58
CA LEU A 113 12.13 -16.30 -9.01
C LEU A 113 13.29 -15.85 -9.91
N ILE A 114 13.94 -14.73 -9.59
CA ILE A 114 15.07 -14.21 -10.37
C ILE A 114 16.31 -15.10 -10.24
N VAL A 115 16.52 -15.74 -9.08
CA VAL A 115 17.68 -16.62 -8.86
C VAL A 115 17.50 -17.99 -9.53
N ILE A 116 16.28 -18.50 -9.59
CA ILE A 116 15.97 -19.85 -10.07
C ILE A 116 15.62 -19.87 -11.56
N GLY A 117 14.91 -18.85 -12.06
CA GLY A 117 14.40 -18.78 -13.43
C GLY A 117 15.29 -17.98 -14.36
#